data_AF-A0A0G3M4N5-F1
#
_entry.id   AF-A0A0G3M4N5-F1
#
_cell.length_a   1.000
_cell.length_b   1.000
_cell.length_c   1.000
_cell.angle_alpha   90.00
_cell.angle_beta   90.00
_cell.angle_gamma   90.00
#
_symmetry.space_group_name_H-M   'P 1'
#
loop_
_entity.id
_entity.type
_entity.pdbx_description
1 polymer ?
#
loop_
_entity_poly.entity_id
_entity_poly.type
_entity_poly.pdbx_seq_one_letter_code
_entity_poly.pdbx_strand_id
1 'polypeptide(L)'
;MKFEKLFVAAALCAGSVITAQTGIGTPNPDKSSALDVTGTNKGVLIPRISDLNTVATPANGLLVYDLKRQALTQNIGTPANPNWVPISGNIVKFFYMPSISIDTSTLGTGKTLDLYQLYKTQFSTPKVTSTGAPAAIPFFVNATDLYYYVTDFDGNVLRNVSIDANGILRYDVVGTATACSFVNIVFVIK
;
A
#
# COMPACT_ATOMS: atom_id res chain seq x y z
N MET A 1 41.34 -56.08 -5.08
CA MET A 1 40.27 -55.53 -4.21
C MET A 1 40.52 -54.13 -3.63
N LYS A 2 41.57 -53.37 -4.03
CA LYS A 2 41.81 -51.98 -3.57
C LYS A 2 41.39 -50.89 -4.57
N PHE A 3 41.44 -51.16 -5.87
CA PHE A 3 41.06 -50.19 -6.91
C PHE A 3 39.54 -50.02 -7.10
N GLU A 4 38.75 -51.07 -6.92
CA GLU A 4 37.27 -50.99 -7.03
C GLU A 4 36.65 -50.14 -5.93
N LYS A 5 37.19 -50.21 -4.71
CA LYS A 5 36.75 -49.36 -3.59
C LYS A 5 37.07 -47.88 -3.81
N LEU A 6 38.11 -47.58 -4.59
CA LEU A 6 38.52 -46.21 -4.94
C LEU A 6 37.58 -45.60 -5.99
N PHE A 7 37.12 -46.39 -6.96
CA PHE A 7 36.15 -45.95 -7.97
C PHE A 7 34.76 -45.67 -7.37
N VAL A 8 34.32 -46.49 -6.42
CA VAL A 8 33.04 -46.28 -5.70
C VAL A 8 33.09 -45.01 -4.85
N ALA A 9 34.21 -44.73 -4.17
CA ALA A 9 34.38 -43.51 -3.38
C ALA A 9 34.39 -42.24 -4.26
N ALA A 10 35.03 -42.28 -5.43
CA ALA A 10 35.06 -41.16 -6.38
C ALA A 10 33.69 -40.91 -7.03
N ALA A 11 32.93 -41.96 -7.35
CA ALA A 11 31.57 -41.86 -7.88
C ALA A 11 30.56 -41.32 -6.85
N LEU A 12 30.75 -41.63 -5.56
CA LEU A 12 29.88 -41.14 -4.48
C LEU A 12 30.04 -39.63 -4.23
N CYS A 13 31.25 -39.08 -4.45
CA CYS A 13 31.52 -37.65 -4.29
C CYS A 13 31.06 -36.78 -5.48
N ALA A 14 30.83 -37.38 -6.65
CA ALA A 14 30.42 -36.66 -7.86
C ALA A 14 28.90 -36.36 -7.94
N GLY A 15 28.10 -36.94 -7.04
CA GLY A 15 26.63 -36.83 -7.06
C GLY A 15 26.01 -35.76 -6.16
N SER A 16 26.80 -35.08 -5.33
CA SER A 16 26.29 -34.04 -4.41
C SER A 16 26.27 -32.66 -5.09
N VAL A 17 25.11 -32.26 -5.60
CA VAL A 17 24.84 -30.87 -6.00
C VAL A 17 24.70 -30.04 -4.74
N ILE A 18 25.76 -29.33 -4.35
CA ILE A 18 25.72 -28.42 -3.20
C ILE A 18 25.00 -27.14 -3.65
N THR A 19 23.80 -26.89 -3.13
CA THR A 19 23.08 -25.64 -3.37
C THR A 19 23.78 -24.50 -2.62
N ALA A 20 24.22 -23.45 -3.33
CA ALA A 20 24.95 -22.31 -2.78
C ALA A 20 24.04 -21.21 -2.15
N GLN A 21 22.93 -21.62 -1.52
CA GLN A 21 21.99 -20.71 -0.87
C GLN A 21 22.46 -20.34 0.54
N THR A 22 22.38 -19.07 0.89
CA THR A 22 22.82 -18.58 2.21
C THR A 22 21.64 -18.55 3.16
N GLY A 23 21.62 -19.48 4.12
CA GLY A 23 20.68 -19.45 5.24
C GLY A 23 21.29 -18.76 6.45
N ILE A 24 20.58 -17.79 7.04
CA ILE A 24 20.91 -17.23 8.35
C ILE A 24 19.75 -17.56 9.30
N GLY A 25 20.01 -18.37 10.31
CA GLY A 25 18.99 -18.80 11.27
C GLY A 25 18.13 -19.99 10.82
N THR A 26 18.28 -20.47 9.57
CA THR A 26 17.60 -21.67 9.06
C THR A 26 18.59 -22.62 8.35
N PRO A 27 18.54 -23.93 8.62
CA PRO A 27 19.29 -24.93 7.86
C PRO A 27 18.63 -25.29 6.53
N ASN A 28 17.37 -24.89 6.33
CA ASN A 28 16.59 -25.14 5.12
C ASN A 28 16.11 -23.80 4.54
N PRO A 29 16.97 -23.02 3.87
CA PRO A 29 16.54 -21.83 3.15
C PRO A 29 15.42 -22.16 2.16
N ASP A 30 14.48 -21.23 1.99
CA ASP A 30 13.46 -21.36 0.95
C ASP A 30 14.13 -21.54 -0.43
N LYS A 31 13.63 -22.49 -1.22
CA LYS A 31 14.22 -22.87 -2.52
C LYS A 31 14.21 -21.75 -3.55
N SER A 32 13.38 -20.74 -3.36
CA SER A 32 13.31 -19.55 -4.24
C SER A 32 14.29 -18.44 -3.83
N SER A 33 15.03 -18.62 -2.73
CA SER A 33 15.88 -17.59 -2.15
C SER A 33 17.37 -17.86 -2.35
N ALA A 34 18.13 -16.82 -2.71
CA ALA A 34 19.59 -16.84 -2.64
C ALA A 34 20.10 -16.54 -1.22
N LEU A 35 19.31 -15.78 -0.44
CA LEU A 35 19.53 -15.44 0.96
C LEU A 35 18.19 -15.57 1.71
N ASP A 36 18.12 -16.45 2.70
CA ASP A 36 16.98 -16.61 3.61
C ASP A 36 17.41 -16.28 5.03
N VAL A 37 16.74 -15.34 5.68
CA VAL A 37 17.05 -14.91 7.04
C VAL A 37 15.83 -15.10 7.91
N THR A 38 15.97 -15.96 8.93
CA THR A 38 14.91 -16.24 9.89
C THR A 38 15.32 -15.85 11.31
N GLY A 39 14.34 -15.37 12.09
CA GLY A 39 14.53 -14.98 13.48
C GLY A 39 13.20 -14.54 14.08
N THR A 40 12.97 -14.84 15.36
CA THR A 40 11.68 -14.54 16.02
C THR A 40 11.56 -13.08 16.45
N ASN A 41 12.66 -12.49 16.94
CA ASN A 41 12.72 -11.12 17.46
C ASN A 41 13.93 -10.34 16.91
N LYS A 42 14.35 -10.63 15.68
CA LYS A 42 15.49 -9.99 15.01
C LYS A 42 15.13 -9.68 13.56
N GLY A 43 15.67 -8.58 13.03
CA GLY A 43 15.52 -8.20 11.61
C GLY A 43 16.87 -8.08 10.90
N VAL A 44 16.84 -7.69 9.63
CA VAL A 44 18.04 -7.42 8.82
C VAL A 44 18.30 -5.93 8.76
N LEU A 45 19.48 -5.51 9.19
CA LEU A 45 20.00 -4.18 8.85
C LEU A 45 20.63 -4.25 7.47
N ILE A 46 19.98 -3.63 6.50
CA ILE A 46 20.56 -3.37 5.17
C ILE A 46 21.52 -2.17 5.26
N PRO A 47 22.41 -1.95 4.26
CA PRO A 47 23.35 -0.83 4.27
C PRO A 47 22.67 0.51 4.53
N ARG A 48 23.15 1.22 5.56
CA ARG A 48 22.60 2.51 5.99
C ARG A 48 23.48 3.63 5.42
N ILE A 49 22.94 4.40 4.48
CA ILE A 49 23.70 5.36 3.67
C ILE A 49 23.20 6.78 3.98
N SER A 50 24.12 7.69 4.32
CA SER A 50 23.79 9.09 4.59
C SER A 50 23.76 9.96 3.34
N ASP A 51 24.53 9.61 2.32
CA ASP A 51 24.50 10.26 1.02
C ASP A 51 24.48 9.21 -0.09
N LEU A 52 23.33 9.06 -0.75
CA LEU A 52 23.13 8.05 -1.81
C LEU A 52 24.03 8.28 -3.03
N ASN A 53 24.58 9.48 -3.21
CA ASN A 53 25.56 9.76 -4.27
C ASN A 53 26.90 9.04 -4.06
N THR A 54 27.16 8.54 -2.85
CA THR A 54 28.37 7.76 -2.54
C THR A 54 28.30 6.31 -3.04
N VAL A 55 27.11 5.83 -3.41
CA VAL A 55 26.94 4.50 -3.99
C VAL A 55 27.27 4.58 -5.47
N ALA A 56 28.49 4.21 -5.85
CA ALA A 56 28.92 4.21 -7.24
C ALA A 56 28.19 3.11 -8.03
N THR A 57 27.69 3.47 -9.22
CA THR A 57 27.03 2.55 -10.17
C THR A 57 26.04 1.56 -9.51
N PRO A 58 25.03 2.03 -8.76
CA PRO A 58 24.15 1.15 -8.02
C PRO A 58 23.32 0.30 -8.98
N ALA A 59 23.21 -1.00 -8.70
CA ALA A 59 22.37 -1.89 -9.49
C ALA A 59 20.90 -1.43 -9.48
N ASN A 60 20.17 -1.72 -10.56
CA ASN A 60 18.71 -1.63 -10.53
C ASN A 60 18.19 -2.60 -9.44
N GLY A 61 17.23 -2.14 -8.65
CA GLY A 61 16.65 -2.89 -7.55
C GLY A 61 17.45 -2.86 -6.24
N LEU A 62 18.63 -2.21 -6.20
CA LEU A 62 19.45 -2.13 -4.98
C LEU A 62 18.68 -1.49 -3.82
N LEU A 63 18.68 -2.16 -2.66
CA LEU A 63 18.00 -1.72 -1.45
C LEU A 63 19.00 -1.13 -0.45
N VAL A 64 18.68 0.04 0.09
CA VAL A 64 19.46 0.73 1.14
C VAL A 64 18.52 1.40 2.13
N TYR A 65 19.00 1.66 3.34
CA TYR A 65 18.32 2.54 4.28
C TYR A 65 18.93 3.95 4.18
N ASP A 66 18.17 4.90 3.66
CA ASP A 66 18.60 6.29 3.52
C ASP A 66 18.46 7.02 4.85
N LEU A 67 19.58 7.46 5.44
CA LEU A 67 19.62 8.15 6.73
C LEU A 67 19.15 9.61 6.66
N LYS A 68 19.16 10.26 5.49
CA LYS A 68 18.58 11.61 5.35
C LYS A 68 17.05 11.54 5.31
N ARG A 69 16.52 10.57 4.57
CA ARG A 69 15.06 10.37 4.41
C ARG A 69 14.43 9.49 5.50
N GLN A 70 15.25 8.82 6.31
CA GLN A 70 14.82 7.85 7.33
C GLN A 70 13.92 6.75 6.74
N ALA A 71 14.27 6.23 5.56
CA ALA A 71 13.41 5.33 4.80
C ALA A 71 14.17 4.21 4.08
N LEU A 72 13.52 3.04 3.98
CA LEU A 72 13.92 1.99 3.05
C LEU A 72 13.77 2.51 1.63
N THR A 73 14.83 2.45 0.83
CA THR A 73 14.92 3.10 -0.48
C THR A 73 15.45 2.10 -1.51
N GLN A 74 14.85 2.10 -2.70
CA GLN A 74 15.26 1.27 -3.84
C GLN A 74 15.74 2.12 -5.00
N ASN A 75 16.80 1.68 -5.68
CA ASN A 75 17.14 2.23 -6.99
C ASN A 75 16.23 1.64 -8.06
N ILE A 76 15.33 2.43 -8.65
CA ILE A 76 14.49 2.02 -9.78
C ILE A 76 15.10 2.41 -11.14
N GLY A 77 16.22 3.15 -11.13
CA GLY A 77 16.94 3.60 -12.32
C GLY A 77 17.98 2.58 -12.82
N THR A 78 18.93 3.03 -13.61
CA THR A 78 20.04 2.21 -14.11
C THR A 78 21.34 2.51 -13.35
N PRO A 79 22.38 1.66 -13.45
CA PRO A 79 23.68 1.98 -12.85
C PRO A 79 24.29 3.30 -13.33
N ALA A 80 24.05 3.69 -14.58
CA ALA A 80 24.54 4.94 -15.14
C ALA A 80 23.70 6.17 -14.72
N ASN A 81 22.41 5.96 -14.43
CA ASN A 81 21.48 7.01 -14.00
C ASN A 81 20.59 6.49 -12.87
N PRO A 82 21.06 6.50 -11.62
CA PRO A 82 20.30 5.99 -10.50
C PRO A 82 19.10 6.89 -10.18
N ASN A 83 17.99 6.25 -9.83
CA ASN A 83 16.78 6.91 -9.36
C ASN A 83 16.32 6.26 -8.06
N TRP A 84 16.59 6.94 -6.94
CA TRP A 84 16.33 6.43 -5.60
C TRP A 84 14.93 6.81 -5.11
N VAL A 85 14.09 5.80 -4.88
CA VAL A 85 12.71 5.96 -4.43
C VAL A 85 12.52 5.30 -3.07
N PRO A 86 12.06 6.04 -2.04
CA PRO A 86 11.63 5.46 -0.77
C PRO A 86 10.45 4.50 -0.98
N ILE A 87 10.56 3.27 -0.49
CA ILE A 87 9.48 2.28 -0.52
C ILE A 87 8.54 2.47 0.69
N SER A 88 9.05 3.09 1.76
CA SER A 88 8.30 3.36 2.99
C SER A 88 8.65 4.74 3.53
N GLY A 89 7.98 5.77 3.02
CA GLY A 89 8.08 7.12 3.55
C GLY A 89 6.73 7.79 3.50
N ASN A 90 6.17 8.08 4.68
CA ASN A 90 5.04 9.00 4.91
C ASN A 90 4.02 9.05 3.76
N ILE A 91 3.53 7.88 3.34
CA ILE A 91 2.55 7.84 2.26
C ILE A 91 1.30 8.53 2.77
N VAL A 92 0.83 9.50 2.00
CA VAL A 92 -0.48 10.11 2.22
C VAL A 92 -1.50 8.99 2.07
N LYS A 93 -1.94 8.44 3.21
CA LYS A 93 -2.90 7.35 3.28
C LYS A 93 -4.34 7.87 3.22
N PHE A 94 -4.61 8.92 2.47
CA PHE A 94 -5.97 9.44 2.36
C PHE A 94 -6.30 9.85 0.94
N PHE A 95 -7.59 9.85 0.65
CA PHE A 95 -8.16 10.37 -0.60
C PHE A 95 -9.50 11.04 -0.29
N TYR A 96 -9.90 11.98 -1.14
CA TYR A 96 -11.24 12.57 -1.05
C TYR A 96 -12.29 11.57 -1.50
N MET A 97 -13.43 11.58 -0.83
CA MET A 97 -14.61 10.86 -1.30
C MET A 97 -15.01 11.38 -2.70
N PRO A 98 -15.44 10.50 -3.63
CA PRO A 98 -16.02 10.94 -4.88
C PRO A 98 -17.22 11.85 -4.65
N SER A 99 -17.44 12.81 -5.54
CA SER A 99 -18.58 13.71 -5.42
C SER A 99 -19.89 12.93 -5.33
N ILE A 100 -20.75 13.35 -4.39
CA ILE A 100 -22.07 12.78 -4.15
C ILE A 100 -23.10 13.90 -4.03
N SER A 101 -24.36 13.56 -4.26
CA SER A 101 -25.49 14.45 -4.02
C SER A 101 -26.12 14.12 -2.68
N ILE A 102 -26.33 15.14 -1.84
CA ILE A 102 -27.15 15.06 -0.64
C ILE A 102 -28.44 15.83 -0.93
N ASP A 103 -29.57 15.13 -0.91
CA ASP A 103 -30.86 15.77 -1.13
C ASP A 103 -31.26 16.60 0.09
N THR A 104 -31.41 17.90 -0.13
CA THR A 104 -31.81 18.89 0.87
C THR A 104 -33.17 19.51 0.56
N SER A 105 -33.90 18.98 -0.43
CA SER A 105 -35.24 19.46 -0.82
C SER A 105 -36.31 19.23 0.25
N THR A 106 -36.09 18.24 1.12
CA THR A 106 -37.00 17.89 2.21
C THR A 106 -36.29 18.00 3.55
N LEU A 107 -36.80 18.87 4.41
CA LEU A 107 -36.39 18.92 5.81
C LEU A 107 -36.71 17.57 6.48
N GLY A 108 -35.85 17.15 7.41
CA GLY A 108 -36.08 15.89 8.13
C GLY A 108 -34.88 15.47 8.95
N THR A 109 -35.14 14.65 9.97
CA THR A 109 -34.12 14.16 10.90
C THR A 109 -33.75 12.71 10.63
N GLY A 110 -32.54 12.33 11.05
CA GLY A 110 -32.07 10.95 11.03
C GLY A 110 -31.92 10.36 9.63
N LYS A 111 -31.73 11.19 8.60
CA LYS A 111 -31.42 10.71 7.25
C LYS A 111 -30.07 10.01 7.27
N THR A 112 -29.90 9.04 6.38
CA THR A 112 -28.69 8.23 6.28
C THR A 112 -28.20 8.14 4.85
N LEU A 113 -26.88 8.14 4.68
CA LEU A 113 -26.22 7.92 3.41
C LEU A 113 -25.05 6.96 3.59
N ASP A 114 -25.03 5.89 2.80
CA ASP A 114 -23.92 4.93 2.81
C ASP A 114 -22.79 5.44 1.91
N LEU A 115 -21.82 6.13 2.51
CA LEU A 115 -20.72 6.74 1.79
C LEU A 115 -19.82 5.69 1.16
N TYR A 116 -19.64 4.55 1.84
CA TYR A 116 -18.81 3.46 1.34
C TYR A 116 -19.40 2.83 0.07
N GLN A 117 -20.71 2.55 0.06
CA GLN A 117 -21.36 2.00 -1.13
C GLN A 117 -21.37 2.98 -2.30
N LEU A 118 -21.55 4.28 -2.05
CA LEU A 118 -21.45 5.30 -3.10
C LEU A 118 -20.05 5.37 -3.70
N TYR A 119 -19.02 5.37 -2.85
CA TYR A 119 -17.62 5.27 -3.27
C TYR A 119 -17.37 4.03 -4.14
N LYS A 120 -17.75 2.86 -3.63
CA LYS A 120 -17.57 1.57 -4.31
C LYS A 120 -18.26 1.56 -5.66
N THR A 121 -19.49 2.06 -5.74
CA THR A 121 -20.27 2.12 -6.98
C THR A 121 -19.56 2.98 -8.02
N GLN A 122 -19.12 4.19 -7.66
CA GLN A 122 -18.45 5.09 -8.60
C GLN A 122 -17.11 4.53 -9.09
N PHE A 123 -16.36 3.83 -8.24
CA PHE A 123 -15.07 3.24 -8.61
C PHE A 123 -15.22 1.94 -9.40
N SER A 124 -16.27 1.16 -9.11
CA SER A 124 -16.57 -0.09 -9.83
C SER A 124 -17.10 0.17 -11.24
N THR A 125 -17.85 1.25 -11.44
CA THR A 125 -18.44 1.62 -12.73
C THR A 125 -18.22 3.10 -13.04
N PRO A 126 -16.99 3.54 -13.37
CA PRO A 126 -16.72 4.88 -13.82
C PRO A 126 -17.54 5.20 -15.09
N LYS A 127 -18.13 6.39 -15.16
CA LYS A 127 -19.03 6.76 -16.28
C LYS A 127 -18.31 6.88 -17.63
N VAL A 128 -17.03 7.25 -17.60
CA VAL A 128 -16.19 7.44 -18.78
C VAL A 128 -14.78 6.96 -18.42
N THR A 129 -14.15 6.24 -19.35
CA THR A 129 -12.78 5.74 -19.22
C THR A 129 -11.97 6.16 -20.45
N SER A 130 -10.67 6.44 -20.28
CA SER A 130 -9.78 6.66 -21.42
C SER A 130 -9.49 5.34 -22.15
N THR A 131 -9.09 5.44 -23.42
CA THR A 131 -8.70 4.26 -24.22
C THR A 131 -7.57 3.49 -23.53
N GLY A 132 -7.78 2.20 -23.31
CA GLY A 132 -6.80 1.31 -22.65
C GLY A 132 -6.82 1.33 -21.12
N ALA A 133 -7.64 2.18 -20.49
CA ALA A 133 -7.84 2.11 -19.04
C ALA A 133 -8.69 0.88 -18.66
N PRO A 134 -8.44 0.27 -17.48
CA PRO A 134 -9.34 -0.75 -16.94
C PRO A 134 -10.77 -0.23 -16.73
N ALA A 135 -11.75 -1.14 -16.77
CA ALA A 135 -13.16 -0.79 -16.60
C ALA A 135 -13.52 -0.30 -15.19
N ALA A 136 -12.67 -0.55 -14.19
CA ALA A 136 -12.86 -0.13 -12.81
C ALA A 136 -11.59 0.54 -12.27
N ILE A 137 -11.77 1.53 -11.40
CA ILE A 137 -10.69 2.11 -10.60
C ILE A 137 -10.47 1.18 -9.40
N PRO A 138 -9.23 0.80 -9.03
CA PRO A 138 -8.99 0.02 -7.83
C PRO A 138 -9.58 0.67 -6.57
N PHE A 139 -10.27 -0.13 -5.75
CA PHE A 139 -10.96 0.34 -4.55
C PHE A 139 -10.81 -0.64 -3.38
N PHE A 140 -11.03 -0.16 -2.15
CA PHE A 140 -11.02 -0.97 -0.93
C PHE A 140 -12.27 -1.84 -0.86
N VAL A 141 -12.09 -3.14 -0.59
CA VAL A 141 -13.18 -4.13 -0.67
C VAL A 141 -14.08 -4.14 0.57
N ASN A 142 -13.56 -3.72 1.73
CA ASN A 142 -14.31 -3.64 2.97
C ASN A 142 -14.39 -2.20 3.48
N ALA A 143 -15.55 -1.80 4.00
CA ALA A 143 -15.73 -0.50 4.64
C ALA A 143 -14.76 -0.31 5.83
N THR A 144 -14.50 -1.40 6.55
CA THR A 144 -13.63 -1.40 7.74
C THR A 144 -12.15 -1.20 7.43
N ASP A 145 -11.74 -1.20 6.15
CA ASP A 145 -10.36 -0.89 5.74
C ASP A 145 -10.09 0.63 5.71
N LEU A 146 -11.13 1.43 5.98
CA LEU A 146 -11.11 2.89 5.92
C LEU A 146 -11.58 3.53 7.24
N TYR A 147 -11.05 4.71 7.53
CA TYR A 147 -11.62 5.69 8.44
C TYR A 147 -12.30 6.80 7.62
N TYR A 148 -13.40 7.34 8.13
CA TYR A 148 -14.23 8.31 7.45
C TYR A 148 -14.26 9.64 8.21
N TYR A 149 -14.00 10.75 7.51
CA TYR A 149 -13.97 12.08 8.10
C TYR A 149 -14.80 13.04 7.27
N VAL A 150 -15.69 13.80 7.93
CA VAL A 150 -16.26 15.03 7.36
C VAL A 150 -15.38 16.17 7.86
N THR A 151 -14.66 16.81 6.93
CA THR A 151 -13.75 17.91 7.26
C THR A 151 -14.43 19.27 7.20
N ASP A 152 -15.53 19.39 6.46
CA ASP A 152 -16.34 20.61 6.40
C ASP A 152 -17.79 20.29 5.97
N PHE A 153 -18.75 21.08 6.43
CA PHE A 153 -20.14 21.05 5.97
C PHE A 153 -20.89 22.34 6.31
N ASP A 154 -21.88 22.71 5.50
CA ASP A 154 -22.75 23.85 5.79
C ASP A 154 -23.72 23.55 6.95
N GLY A 155 -23.46 24.15 8.10
CA GLY A 155 -24.29 23.99 9.29
C GLY A 155 -25.71 24.56 9.17
N ASN A 156 -25.96 25.52 8.28
CA ASN A 156 -27.33 26.03 8.09
C ASN A 156 -28.21 25.06 7.28
N VAL A 157 -27.58 24.06 6.65
CA VAL A 157 -28.23 23.04 5.82
C VAL A 157 -28.28 21.71 6.56
N LEU A 158 -27.16 21.29 7.17
CA LEU A 158 -27.01 20.00 7.83
C LEU A 158 -26.73 20.15 9.33
N ARG A 159 -27.35 19.29 10.15
CA ARG A 159 -27.13 19.19 11.60
C ARG A 159 -26.98 17.74 12.03
N ASN A 160 -26.53 17.53 13.27
CA ASN A 160 -26.39 16.20 13.89
C ASN A 160 -25.62 15.20 13.02
N VAL A 161 -24.58 15.71 12.34
CA VAL A 161 -23.76 14.94 11.41
C VAL A 161 -22.86 13.98 12.19
N SER A 162 -22.93 12.69 11.86
CA SER A 162 -22.10 11.64 12.44
C SER A 162 -21.83 10.55 11.40
N ILE A 163 -20.71 9.83 11.54
CA ILE A 163 -20.35 8.71 10.66
C ILE A 163 -19.95 7.51 11.51
N ASP A 164 -20.42 6.32 11.14
CA ASP A 164 -20.04 5.08 11.80
C ASP A 164 -18.83 4.37 11.15
N ALA A 165 -18.40 3.25 11.73
CA ALA A 165 -17.26 2.47 11.24
C ALA A 165 -17.50 1.76 9.90
N ASN A 166 -18.75 1.72 9.42
CA ASN A 166 -19.14 1.15 8.13
C ASN A 166 -19.24 2.23 7.03
N GLY A 167 -18.96 3.49 7.36
CA GLY A 167 -19.07 4.61 6.42
C GLY A 167 -20.51 5.09 6.22
N ILE A 168 -21.43 4.78 7.15
CA ILE A 168 -22.80 5.29 7.11
C ILE A 168 -22.83 6.67 7.77
N LEU A 169 -23.06 7.70 6.96
CA LEU A 169 -23.29 9.07 7.40
C LEU A 169 -24.73 9.21 7.88
N ARG A 170 -24.94 9.72 9.09
CA ARG A 170 -26.24 10.14 9.62
C ARG A 170 -26.27 11.64 9.78
N TYR A 171 -27.38 12.27 9.38
CA TYR A 171 -27.53 13.72 9.39
C TYR A 171 -29.01 14.14 9.40
N ASP A 172 -29.25 15.38 9.78
CA ASP A 172 -30.52 16.07 9.65
C ASP A 172 -30.42 17.14 8.57
N VAL A 173 -31.48 17.31 7.77
CA VAL A 173 -31.64 18.43 6.84
C VAL A 173 -32.51 19.48 7.52
N VAL A 174 -31.91 20.62 7.83
CA VAL A 174 -32.56 21.73 8.56
C VAL A 174 -32.76 22.98 7.70
N GLY A 175 -32.19 22.99 6.50
CA GLY A 175 -32.33 24.08 5.53
C GLY A 175 -32.02 23.60 4.11
N THR A 176 -32.28 24.48 3.15
CA THR A 176 -32.00 24.21 1.72
C THR A 176 -30.57 24.61 1.38
N ALA A 177 -29.87 23.76 0.62
CA ALA A 177 -28.54 24.10 0.12
C ALA A 177 -28.54 25.34 -0.79
N THR A 178 -27.48 26.12 -0.68
CA THR A 178 -27.19 27.28 -1.54
C THR A 178 -26.07 26.95 -2.53
N ALA A 179 -25.72 27.90 -3.40
CA ALA A 179 -24.57 27.78 -4.30
C ALA A 179 -23.21 27.62 -3.57
N CYS A 180 -23.16 27.94 -2.27
CA CYS A 180 -21.96 27.84 -1.44
C CYS A 180 -22.03 26.73 -0.39
N SER A 181 -23.05 25.85 -0.45
CA SER A 181 -23.22 24.77 0.51
C SER A 181 -22.46 23.53 0.02
N PHE A 182 -21.35 23.23 0.67
CA PHE A 182 -20.50 22.07 0.36
C PHE A 182 -20.43 21.12 1.54
N VAL A 183 -20.08 19.86 1.26
CA VAL A 183 -19.67 18.88 2.26
C VAL A 183 -18.37 18.27 1.78
N ASN A 184 -17.36 18.30 2.64
CA ASN A 184 -16.02 17.86 2.29
C ASN A 184 -15.69 16.61 3.11
N ILE A 185 -15.45 15.50 2.41
CA ILE A 185 -15.32 14.17 3.02
C ILE A 185 -13.99 13.54 2.59
N VAL A 186 -13.25 13.02 3.57
CA VAL A 186 -11.95 12.38 3.39
C VAL A 186 -12.00 10.96 3.93
N PHE A 187 -11.48 10.02 3.14
CA PHE A 187 -11.30 8.63 3.55
C PHE A 187 -9.82 8.39 3.83
N VAL A 188 -9.50 7.79 4.98
CA VAL A 188 -8.13 7.47 5.39
C VAL A 188 -7.97 5.95 5.44
N ILE A 189 -6.93 5.43 4.81
CA ILE A 189 -6.58 4.01 4.74
C ILE A 189 -5.99 3.58 6.08
N LYS A 190 -6.45 2.44 6.61
CA LYS A 190 -5.90 1.86 7.85
C LYS A 190 -4.48 1.33 7.69
#